data_AF-A0A534A1J0-F1
#
_entry.id   AF-A0A534A1J0-F1
#
_cell.length_a   1.000
_cell.length_b   1.000
_cell.length_c   1.000
_cell.angle_alpha   90.00
_cell.angle_beta   90.00
_cell.angle_gamma   90.00
#
_symmetry.space_group_name_H-M   'P 1'
#
loop_
_entity.id
_entity.type
_entity.pdbx_description
1 polymer ?
#
loop_
_entity_poly.entity_id
_entity_poly.type
_entity_poly.pdbx_seq_one_letter_code
_entity_poly.pdbx_strand_id
1 'polypeptide(L)'
;MKAISHLIRLMQISFILFRYNLDELVYSLDLFRPLRFFVWLNPYRKFSRKLSRGERIRLALEDLGPIFVKFGQALSTRRDFMPIDIADELAKLQDRVPPFSGEEAKSIVEICIKKPIVEGFSEFDINPLASASIAQVHTAKLLTTGQEVVVKVLRPGIYKKINRDIALLYALADLALRYWGPAKQLRPREIVAEFEACLKDELDLLREGANASQLRRNFSNSDLLYIPEVYWPYTSHKVLVMERIYGISISDISALKKQGINLKKLAERGVEIFFTQVFRDCFFHADMHPGNIFVSTKNKENPQYLGVDFGIMGSLSPEDQRYLAENLMAFFNRDYRRVAQLHIESGWVAENTRINEFEAAIRTVCEPIFERPLKEISFGQLLLRLFQTARRFNMEVQPQLVLLQKTLFNVEGLGRQLYPDLDLWSTAKPFLEHWLRKQIGPRAFIRKIREYAPYWAEKVPEIPDLIYQVMLELRHLKKQSKCLSCLSKKEKEQTSKKSFWLIGLGIASACLAWVLLNLSAKNVTHLASLYLWILGLGGFGLFFGAIINLRKLN
;
A
#
# COMPACT_ATOMS: atom_id res chain seq x y z
N MET A 1 -37.47 1.18 12.82
CA MET A 1 -37.09 2.36 12.01
C MET A 1 -35.80 2.17 11.19
N LYS A 2 -34.66 1.74 11.77
CA LYS A 2 -33.39 1.54 11.02
C LYS A 2 -33.52 0.54 9.85
N ALA A 3 -34.18 -0.61 10.05
CA ALA A 3 -34.35 -1.62 9.00
C ALA A 3 -35.14 -1.11 7.77
N ILE A 4 -36.15 -0.26 7.99
CA ILE A 4 -36.98 0.32 6.91
C ILE A 4 -36.17 1.33 6.09
N SER A 5 -35.35 2.17 6.73
CA SER A 5 -34.49 3.11 5.99
C SER A 5 -33.38 2.40 5.21
N HIS A 6 -32.85 1.28 5.71
CA HIS A 6 -31.94 0.42 4.96
C HIS A 6 -32.62 -0.23 3.75
N LEU A 7 -33.86 -0.73 3.90
CA LEU A 7 -34.62 -1.34 2.80
C LEU A 7 -34.94 -0.33 1.69
N ILE A 8 -35.40 0.88 2.04
CA ILE A 8 -35.67 1.95 1.07
C ILE A 8 -34.40 2.32 0.31
N ARG A 9 -33.27 2.47 1.02
CA ARG A 9 -31.98 2.77 0.38
C ARG A 9 -31.55 1.64 -0.54
N LEU A 10 -31.72 0.37 -0.12
CA LEU A 10 -31.42 -0.81 -0.93
C LEU A 10 -32.29 -0.86 -2.19
N MET A 11 -33.58 -0.54 -2.09
CA MET A 11 -34.45 -0.39 -3.26
C MET A 11 -34.00 0.73 -4.20
N GLN A 12 -33.55 1.88 -3.67
CA GLN A 12 -32.98 2.96 -4.49
C GLN A 12 -31.74 2.49 -5.25
N ILE A 13 -30.85 1.75 -4.59
CA ILE A 13 -29.63 1.22 -5.22
C ILE A 13 -29.98 0.20 -6.29
N SER A 14 -30.87 -0.75 -5.98
CA SER A 14 -31.37 -1.71 -6.96
C SER A 14 -32.02 -1.02 -8.15
N PHE A 15 -32.78 0.06 -7.93
CA PHE A 15 -33.35 0.86 -9.00
C PHE A 15 -32.29 1.57 -9.85
N ILE A 16 -31.25 2.14 -9.24
CA ILE A 16 -30.15 2.78 -9.98
C ILE A 16 -29.37 1.75 -10.80
N LEU A 17 -29.04 0.59 -10.21
CA LEU A 17 -28.38 -0.50 -10.91
C LEU A 17 -29.21 -1.01 -12.10
N PHE A 18 -30.53 -1.12 -11.90
CA PHE A 18 -31.48 -1.48 -12.96
C PHE A 18 -31.55 -0.39 -14.04
N ARG A 19 -31.67 0.89 -13.68
CA ARG A 19 -31.69 2.03 -14.63
C ARG A 19 -30.48 2.03 -15.55
N TYR A 20 -29.29 1.81 -15.00
CA TYR A 20 -28.04 1.78 -15.78
C TYR A 20 -27.71 0.42 -16.38
N ASN A 21 -28.62 -0.56 -16.35
CA ASN A 21 -28.41 -1.89 -16.90
C ASN A 21 -27.11 -2.56 -16.37
N LEU A 22 -26.76 -2.29 -15.11
CA LEU A 22 -25.62 -2.89 -14.40
C LEU A 22 -26.03 -4.21 -13.71
N ASP A 23 -27.33 -4.45 -13.64
CA ASP A 23 -27.92 -5.72 -13.28
C ASP A 23 -27.46 -6.86 -14.21
N GLU A 24 -27.10 -6.60 -15.46
CA GLU A 24 -26.50 -7.60 -16.36
C GLU A 24 -25.17 -8.18 -15.84
N LEU A 25 -24.36 -7.39 -15.12
CA LEU A 25 -23.16 -7.88 -14.42
C LEU A 25 -23.53 -8.77 -13.23
N VAL A 26 -24.58 -8.40 -12.47
CA VAL A 26 -25.08 -9.17 -11.32
C VAL A 26 -25.73 -10.47 -11.77
N TYR A 27 -26.52 -10.44 -12.86
CA TYR A 27 -27.19 -11.59 -13.49
C TYR A 27 -26.24 -12.47 -14.31
N SER A 28 -25.02 -12.01 -14.60
CA SER A 28 -23.96 -12.83 -15.20
C SER A 28 -23.29 -13.77 -14.19
N LEU A 29 -23.47 -13.53 -12.89
CA LEU A 29 -23.04 -14.45 -11.83
C LEU A 29 -23.90 -15.71 -11.84
N ASP A 30 -23.27 -16.88 -11.63
CA ASP A 30 -23.90 -18.19 -11.82
C ASP A 30 -25.19 -18.39 -11.02
N LEU A 31 -25.31 -17.75 -9.86
CA LEU A 31 -26.48 -17.80 -8.98
C LEU A 31 -27.73 -17.15 -9.57
N PHE A 32 -27.57 -16.03 -10.28
CA PHE A 32 -28.70 -15.20 -10.73
C PHE A 32 -29.06 -15.44 -12.20
N ARG A 33 -28.45 -16.44 -12.85
CA ARG A 33 -28.76 -16.88 -14.22
C ARG A 33 -30.26 -17.13 -14.52
N PRO A 34 -31.09 -17.71 -13.62
CA PRO A 34 -32.51 -17.90 -13.92
C PRO A 34 -33.32 -16.59 -13.88
N LEU A 35 -32.83 -15.55 -13.20
CA LEU A 35 -33.46 -14.24 -13.13
C LEU A 35 -33.11 -13.34 -14.34
N ARG A 36 -32.33 -13.86 -15.29
CA ARG A 36 -31.92 -13.14 -16.51
C ARG A 36 -33.10 -12.71 -17.39
N PHE A 37 -34.27 -13.34 -17.24
CA PHE A 37 -35.52 -12.91 -17.87
C PHE A 37 -35.93 -11.49 -17.44
N PHE A 38 -35.69 -11.09 -16.18
CA PHE A 38 -36.00 -9.75 -15.69
C PHE A 38 -35.14 -8.65 -16.35
N VAL A 39 -33.95 -8.98 -16.87
CA VAL A 39 -33.13 -8.07 -17.68
C VAL A 39 -33.84 -7.69 -18.97
N TRP A 40 -34.65 -8.59 -19.54
CA TRP A 40 -35.41 -8.31 -20.77
C TRP A 40 -36.59 -7.37 -20.53
N LEU A 41 -37.14 -7.37 -19.30
CA LEU A 41 -38.23 -6.48 -18.87
C LEU A 41 -37.75 -5.06 -18.50
N ASN A 42 -36.45 -4.79 -18.55
CA ASN A 42 -35.90 -3.48 -18.20
C ASN A 42 -36.20 -2.43 -19.30
N PRO A 43 -37.09 -1.44 -19.06
CA PRO A 43 -37.46 -0.45 -20.06
C PRO A 43 -36.30 0.51 -20.41
N TYR A 44 -35.33 0.66 -19.50
CA TYR A 44 -34.16 1.52 -19.70
C TYR A 44 -33.07 0.88 -20.55
N ARG A 45 -33.20 -0.41 -20.90
CA ARG A 45 -32.19 -1.18 -21.64
C ARG A 45 -31.84 -0.58 -23.01
N LYS A 46 -32.80 0.05 -23.71
CA LYS A 46 -32.57 0.71 -25.00
C LYS A 46 -31.71 1.98 -24.87
N PHE A 47 -31.86 2.72 -23.78
CA PHE A 47 -31.08 3.94 -23.51
C PHE A 47 -29.67 3.57 -23.03
N SER A 48 -29.58 2.65 -22.08
CA SER A 48 -28.31 2.24 -21.47
C SER A 48 -27.40 1.46 -22.44
N ARG A 49 -27.94 0.83 -23.51
CA ARG A 49 -27.14 0.20 -24.58
C ARG A 49 -26.33 1.18 -25.44
N LYS A 50 -26.69 2.47 -25.46
CA LYS A 50 -25.92 3.50 -26.17
C LYS A 50 -24.67 3.92 -25.40
N LEU A 51 -24.60 3.60 -24.11
CA LEU A 51 -23.50 3.96 -23.22
C LEU A 51 -22.56 2.76 -23.07
N SER A 52 -21.26 3.03 -23.03
CA SER A 52 -20.24 2.05 -22.67
C SER A 52 -20.44 1.53 -21.24
N ARG A 53 -19.83 0.39 -20.88
CA ARG A 53 -19.92 -0.14 -19.52
C ARG A 53 -19.32 0.82 -18.47
N GLY A 54 -18.22 1.50 -18.80
CA GLY A 54 -17.58 2.48 -17.91
C GLY A 54 -18.50 3.68 -17.64
N GLU A 55 -19.13 4.22 -18.68
CA GLU A 55 -20.08 5.33 -18.54
C GLU A 55 -21.29 4.96 -17.68
N ARG A 56 -21.82 3.74 -17.85
CA ARG A 56 -22.93 3.23 -17.03
C ARG A 56 -22.55 3.15 -15.56
N ILE A 57 -21.34 2.69 -15.24
CA ILE A 57 -20.83 2.63 -13.86
C ILE A 57 -20.64 4.05 -13.31
N ARG A 58 -20.01 4.95 -14.07
CA ARG A 58 -19.80 6.35 -13.67
C ARG A 58 -21.11 7.04 -13.30
N LEU A 59 -22.09 7.02 -14.19
CA LEU A 59 -23.40 7.64 -13.97
C LEU A 59 -24.16 7.00 -12.79
N ALA A 60 -24.03 5.68 -12.62
CA ALA A 60 -24.62 5.02 -11.45
C ALA A 60 -23.99 5.51 -10.13
N LEU A 61 -22.67 5.69 -10.07
CA LEU A 61 -22.00 6.22 -8.89
C LEU A 61 -22.38 7.69 -8.62
N GLU A 62 -22.56 8.50 -9.67
CA GLU A 62 -23.07 9.88 -9.56
C GLU A 62 -24.49 9.90 -8.94
N ASP A 63 -25.40 9.06 -9.44
CA ASP A 63 -26.78 8.97 -8.93
C ASP A 63 -26.86 8.36 -7.51
N LEU A 64 -25.94 7.45 -7.17
CA LEU A 64 -25.86 6.88 -5.81
C LEU A 64 -25.43 7.93 -4.79
N GLY A 65 -24.69 8.94 -5.24
CA GLY A 65 -24.37 10.15 -4.51
C GLY A 65 -22.90 10.27 -4.09
N PRO A 66 -22.57 11.30 -3.31
CA PRO A 66 -21.18 11.78 -3.16
C PRO A 66 -20.19 10.77 -2.59
N ILE A 67 -20.65 9.86 -1.72
CA ILE A 67 -19.77 8.82 -1.14
C ILE A 67 -19.39 7.78 -2.19
N PHE A 68 -20.30 7.47 -3.11
CA PHE A 68 -20.04 6.56 -4.23
C PHE A 68 -19.19 7.22 -5.31
N VAL A 69 -19.36 8.53 -5.54
CA VAL A 69 -18.46 9.34 -6.37
C VAL A 69 -17.04 9.28 -5.82
N LYS A 70 -16.84 9.58 -4.52
CA LYS A 70 -15.52 9.46 -3.87
C LYS A 70 -14.96 8.04 -3.92
N PHE A 71 -15.79 7.03 -3.73
CA PHE A 71 -15.37 5.63 -3.86
C PHE A 71 -14.89 5.31 -5.29
N GLY A 72 -15.63 5.76 -6.30
CA GLY A 72 -15.23 5.64 -7.70
C GLY A 72 -13.93 6.37 -8.01
N GLN A 73 -13.74 7.58 -7.47
CA GLN A 73 -12.48 8.33 -7.59
C GLN A 73 -11.33 7.58 -6.93
N ALA A 74 -11.51 7.05 -5.71
CA ALA A 74 -10.51 6.23 -5.03
C ALA A 74 -10.19 4.94 -5.79
N LEU A 75 -11.19 4.31 -6.44
CA LEU A 75 -10.95 3.15 -7.30
C LEU A 75 -10.25 3.51 -8.61
N SER A 76 -10.51 4.70 -9.17
CA SER A 76 -9.90 5.14 -10.44
C SER A 76 -8.37 5.28 -10.36
N THR A 77 -7.83 5.45 -9.15
CA THR A 77 -6.38 5.49 -8.91
C THR A 77 -5.77 4.08 -8.93
N ARG A 78 -6.56 3.06 -8.57
CA ARG A 78 -6.20 1.63 -8.56
C ARG A 78 -6.49 0.96 -9.91
N ARG A 79 -5.91 1.52 -10.98
CA ARG A 79 -6.11 1.06 -12.37
C ARG A 79 -5.69 -0.39 -12.62
N ASP A 80 -4.88 -0.98 -11.73
CA ASP A 80 -4.44 -2.36 -11.82
C ASP A 80 -5.53 -3.38 -11.42
N PHE A 81 -6.58 -2.97 -10.71
CA PHE A 81 -7.68 -3.85 -10.28
C PHE A 81 -8.87 -3.88 -11.25
N MET A 82 -8.88 -3.03 -12.28
CA MET A 82 -10.02 -2.94 -13.19
C MET A 82 -9.61 -2.67 -14.63
N PRO A 83 -10.47 -3.04 -15.59
CA PRO A 83 -10.28 -2.66 -16.99
C PRO A 83 -10.09 -1.15 -17.19
N ILE A 84 -9.16 -0.78 -18.08
CA ILE A 84 -8.76 0.60 -18.37
C ILE A 84 -9.96 1.48 -18.76
N ASP A 85 -10.89 0.93 -19.54
CA ASP A 85 -12.09 1.64 -19.98
C ASP A 85 -13.01 2.04 -18.82
N ILE A 86 -13.01 1.28 -17.72
CA ILE A 86 -13.76 1.65 -16.50
C ILE A 86 -12.98 2.69 -15.72
N ALA A 87 -11.67 2.51 -15.54
CA ALA A 87 -10.83 3.44 -14.78
C ALA A 87 -10.84 4.85 -15.40
N ASP A 88 -10.77 4.95 -16.73
CA ASP A 88 -10.80 6.23 -17.45
C ASP A 88 -12.14 6.96 -17.30
N GLU A 89 -13.26 6.23 -17.24
CA GLU A 89 -14.56 6.82 -16.95
C GLU A 89 -14.67 7.25 -15.48
N LEU A 90 -14.23 6.42 -14.53
CA LEU A 90 -14.24 6.80 -13.11
C LEU A 90 -13.37 8.01 -12.80
N ALA A 91 -12.28 8.23 -13.55
CA ALA A 91 -11.44 9.42 -13.42
C ALA A 91 -12.17 10.72 -13.78
N LYS A 92 -13.30 10.66 -14.52
CA LYS A 92 -14.12 11.82 -14.86
C LYS A 92 -15.09 12.24 -13.75
N LEU A 93 -15.24 11.43 -12.70
CA LEU A 93 -16.12 11.73 -11.58
C LEU A 93 -15.73 13.07 -10.93
N GLN A 94 -16.68 13.99 -10.86
CA GLN A 94 -16.50 15.31 -10.26
C GLN A 94 -17.21 15.38 -8.91
N ASP A 95 -16.55 15.98 -7.92
CA ASP A 95 -17.09 16.10 -6.57
C ASP A 95 -17.85 17.42 -6.33
N ARG A 96 -18.71 17.79 -7.28
CA ARG A 96 -19.52 19.01 -7.18
C ARG A 96 -20.91 18.69 -6.67
N VAL A 97 -21.21 19.17 -5.48
CA VAL A 97 -22.53 19.09 -4.88
C VAL A 97 -23.08 20.49 -4.59
N PRO A 98 -24.41 20.69 -4.71
CA PRO A 98 -25.04 21.93 -4.28
C PRO A 98 -24.66 22.29 -2.85
N PRO A 99 -24.43 23.57 -2.54
CA PRO A 99 -24.11 24.00 -1.17
C PRO A 99 -25.27 23.69 -0.22
N PHE A 100 -24.97 23.57 1.08
CA PHE A 100 -26.01 23.58 2.11
C PHE A 100 -26.27 25.00 2.59
N SER A 101 -27.26 25.18 3.45
CA SER A 101 -27.64 26.51 3.95
C SER A 101 -26.43 27.21 4.59
N GLY A 102 -26.12 28.42 4.13
CA GLY A 102 -25.05 29.24 4.71
C GLY A 102 -25.33 29.62 6.16
N GLU A 103 -26.61 29.77 6.54
CA GLU A 103 -27.01 30.02 7.93
C GLU A 103 -26.71 28.82 8.83
N GLU A 104 -26.92 27.60 8.33
CA GLU A 104 -26.56 26.39 9.06
C GLU A 104 -25.02 26.29 9.22
N ALA A 105 -24.27 26.73 8.21
CA ALA A 105 -22.81 26.81 8.29
C ALA A 105 -22.34 27.81 9.35
N LYS A 106 -22.93 29.01 9.35
CA LYS A 106 -22.71 30.02 10.37
C LYS A 106 -22.98 29.47 11.77
N SER A 107 -24.12 28.80 11.99
CA SER A 107 -24.44 28.18 13.27
C SER A 107 -23.40 27.13 13.69
N ILE A 108 -22.91 26.30 12.75
CA ILE A 108 -21.84 25.33 13.03
C ILE A 108 -20.56 26.06 13.47
N VAL A 109 -20.18 27.14 12.79
CA VAL A 109 -19.01 27.95 13.14
C VAL A 109 -19.15 28.54 14.54
N GLU A 110 -20.29 29.17 14.85
CA GLU A 110 -20.58 29.76 16.17
C GLU A 110 -20.48 28.74 17.31
N ILE A 111 -21.03 27.54 17.10
CA ILE A 111 -20.92 26.42 18.06
C ILE A 111 -19.45 26.02 18.25
N CYS A 112 -18.66 25.97 17.18
CA CYS A 112 -17.26 25.55 17.23
C CYS A 112 -16.37 26.57 17.95
N ILE A 113 -16.55 27.86 17.66
CA ILE A 113 -15.77 28.94 18.29
C ILE A 113 -16.33 29.34 19.66
N LYS A 114 -17.50 28.79 20.05
CA LYS A 114 -18.24 29.06 21.30
C LYS A 114 -18.57 30.53 21.50
N LYS A 115 -18.77 31.26 20.41
CA LYS A 115 -19.05 32.71 20.38
C LYS A 115 -19.94 33.05 19.18
N PRO A 116 -20.72 34.13 19.24
CA PRO A 116 -21.39 34.70 18.07
C PRO A 116 -20.39 35.00 16.95
N ILE A 117 -20.80 34.86 15.69
CA ILE A 117 -19.87 35.00 14.56
C ILE A 117 -19.25 36.39 14.50
N VAL A 118 -20.02 37.40 14.91
CA VAL A 118 -19.62 38.81 14.96
C VAL A 118 -18.51 39.11 15.98
N GLU A 119 -18.31 38.23 16.97
CA GLU A 119 -17.20 38.36 17.93
C GLU A 119 -15.90 37.71 17.42
N GLY A 120 -16.01 36.78 16.47
CA GLY A 120 -14.86 36.12 15.84
C GLY A 120 -14.41 36.80 14.56
N PHE A 121 -15.36 37.27 13.76
CA PHE A 121 -15.17 37.76 12.41
C PHE A 121 -15.86 39.11 12.20
N SER A 122 -15.16 40.06 11.58
CA SER A 122 -15.73 41.36 11.19
C SER A 122 -16.65 41.23 9.98
N GLU A 123 -16.36 40.27 9.09
CA GLU A 123 -17.18 39.92 7.93
C GLU A 123 -17.23 38.39 7.81
N PHE A 124 -18.40 37.82 7.50
CA PHE A 124 -18.57 36.42 7.15
C PHE A 124 -19.60 36.31 6.01
N ASP A 125 -19.17 35.80 4.86
CA ASP A 125 -20.05 35.62 3.71
C ASP A 125 -20.88 34.34 3.87
N ILE A 126 -22.20 34.51 3.95
CA ILE A 126 -23.17 33.42 4.04
C ILE A 126 -23.18 32.62 2.73
N ASN A 127 -22.88 33.25 1.60
CA ASN A 127 -22.74 32.56 0.34
C ASN A 127 -21.38 31.85 0.30
N PRO A 128 -21.35 30.52 0.09
CA PRO A 128 -20.10 29.80 0.05
C PRO A 128 -19.30 30.17 -1.21
N LEU A 129 -17.99 30.34 -1.03
CA LEU A 129 -17.03 30.49 -2.11
C LEU A 129 -16.96 29.21 -2.96
N ALA A 130 -17.00 28.05 -2.31
CA ALA A 130 -16.92 26.75 -2.94
C ALA A 130 -17.69 25.70 -2.11
N SER A 131 -18.14 24.64 -2.79
CA SER A 131 -18.84 23.52 -2.18
C SER A 131 -18.30 22.21 -2.74
N ALA A 132 -17.90 21.29 -1.86
CA ALA A 132 -17.42 19.94 -2.16
C ALA A 132 -18.29 18.89 -1.42
N SER A 133 -18.07 17.59 -1.66
CA SER A 133 -18.88 16.49 -1.06
C SER A 133 -19.11 16.60 0.45
N ILE A 134 -18.02 16.84 1.19
CA ILE A 134 -17.97 16.71 2.65
C ILE A 134 -17.98 18.06 3.37
N ALA A 135 -17.63 19.14 2.68
CA ALA A 135 -17.48 20.47 3.26
C ALA A 135 -17.81 21.57 2.26
N GLN A 136 -18.14 22.75 2.77
CA GLN A 136 -18.23 23.98 2.00
C GLN A 136 -17.31 25.04 2.58
N VAL A 137 -16.86 25.97 1.75
CA VAL A 137 -15.88 27.00 2.10
C VAL A 137 -16.53 28.36 2.02
N HIS A 138 -16.42 29.14 3.09
CA HIS A 138 -16.91 30.52 3.18
C HIS A 138 -15.74 31.50 3.24
N THR A 139 -15.96 32.74 2.83
CA THR A 139 -14.99 33.82 3.02
C THR A 139 -15.31 34.58 4.30
N ALA A 140 -14.30 35.02 5.01
CA ALA A 140 -14.47 35.81 6.22
C ALA A 140 -13.26 36.74 6.46
N LYS A 141 -13.41 37.68 7.39
CA LYS A 141 -12.31 38.51 7.91
C LYS A 141 -12.27 38.40 9.42
N LEU A 142 -11.08 38.20 9.97
CA LEU A 142 -10.90 38.12 11.42
C LEU A 142 -11.15 39.48 12.07
N LEU A 143 -11.91 39.50 13.16
CA LEU A 143 -12.22 40.74 13.87
C LEU A 143 -10.98 41.40 14.48
N THR A 144 -10.08 40.59 15.03
CA THR A 144 -8.92 41.06 15.81
C THR A 144 -7.79 41.60 14.95
N THR A 145 -7.53 40.99 13.79
CA THR A 145 -6.39 41.33 12.93
C THR A 145 -6.80 41.95 11.60
N GLY A 146 -8.07 41.86 11.21
CA GLY A 146 -8.56 42.28 9.88
C GLY A 146 -8.11 41.36 8.73
N GLN A 147 -7.41 40.26 9.01
CA GLN A 147 -6.89 39.36 7.99
C GLN A 147 -8.03 38.59 7.29
N GLU A 148 -7.91 38.43 5.98
CA GLU A 148 -8.84 37.65 5.17
C GLU A 148 -8.56 36.16 5.31
N VAL A 149 -9.61 35.40 5.58
CA VAL A 149 -9.55 33.96 5.81
C VAL A 149 -10.62 33.23 5.04
N VAL A 150 -10.40 31.94 4.83
CA VAL A 150 -11.43 31.00 4.37
C VAL A 150 -11.80 30.06 5.51
N VAL A 151 -13.10 29.79 5.62
CA VAL A 151 -13.70 28.97 6.66
C VAL A 151 -14.32 27.73 6.00
N LYS A 152 -13.64 26.60 6.09
CA LYS A 152 -14.11 25.30 5.60
C LYS A 152 -14.98 24.66 6.68
N VAL A 153 -16.24 24.37 6.37
CA VAL A 153 -17.25 23.85 7.30
C VAL A 153 -17.74 22.50 6.81
N LEU A 154 -17.66 21.47 7.66
CA LEU A 154 -18.18 20.14 7.35
C LEU A 154 -19.70 20.16 7.18
N ARG A 155 -20.20 19.38 6.22
CA ARG A 155 -21.62 19.25 5.93
C ARG A 155 -22.37 18.66 7.14
N PRO A 156 -23.50 19.24 7.54
CA PRO A 156 -24.33 18.74 8.63
C PRO A 156 -24.80 17.29 8.37
N GLY A 157 -24.74 16.47 9.42
CA GLY A 157 -25.19 15.07 9.37
C GLY A 157 -24.32 14.13 8.51
N ILE A 158 -23.16 14.57 8.01
CA ILE A 158 -22.33 13.79 7.09
C ILE A 158 -21.89 12.43 7.65
N TYR A 159 -21.53 12.35 8.93
CA TYR A 159 -21.15 11.10 9.59
C TYR A 159 -22.21 10.01 9.49
N LYS A 160 -23.49 10.36 9.69
CA LYS A 160 -24.61 9.38 9.60
C LYS A 160 -24.78 8.89 8.17
N LYS A 161 -24.62 9.77 7.19
CA LYS A 161 -24.73 9.44 5.76
C LYS A 161 -23.58 8.52 5.33
N ILE A 162 -22.35 8.86 5.72
CA ILE A 162 -21.14 8.08 5.44
C ILE A 162 -21.24 6.69 6.05
N ASN A 163 -21.56 6.57 7.35
CA ASN A 163 -21.66 5.27 8.00
C ASN A 163 -22.69 4.35 7.32
N ARG A 164 -23.80 4.91 6.84
CA ARG A 164 -24.81 4.15 6.09
C ARG A 164 -24.31 3.68 4.73
N ASP A 165 -23.66 4.56 3.98
CA ASP A 165 -23.18 4.25 2.63
C ASP A 165 -21.94 3.30 2.69
N ILE A 166 -21.08 3.41 3.72
CA ILE A 166 -19.99 2.46 3.98
C ILE A 166 -20.52 1.07 4.37
N ALA A 167 -21.50 0.98 5.26
CA ALA A 167 -22.10 -0.30 5.63
C ALA A 167 -22.66 -1.05 4.41
N LEU A 168 -23.19 -0.30 3.45
CA LEU A 168 -23.65 -0.82 2.17
C LEU A 168 -22.49 -1.27 1.26
N LEU A 169 -21.38 -0.52 1.19
CA LEU A 169 -20.18 -0.97 0.47
C LEU A 169 -19.65 -2.29 1.04
N TYR A 170 -19.65 -2.47 2.36
CA TYR A 170 -19.32 -3.75 2.99
C TYR A 170 -20.29 -4.86 2.59
N ALA A 171 -21.60 -4.60 2.60
CA ALA A 171 -22.59 -5.57 2.16
C ALA A 171 -22.39 -5.98 0.69
N LEU A 172 -22.03 -5.04 -0.19
CA LEU A 172 -21.69 -5.32 -1.58
C LEU A 172 -20.39 -6.12 -1.71
N ALA A 173 -19.36 -5.80 -0.91
CA ALA A 173 -18.11 -6.54 -0.87
C ALA A 173 -18.32 -8.00 -0.40
N ASP A 174 -19.13 -8.21 0.63
CA ASP A 174 -19.49 -9.54 1.12
C ASP A 174 -20.29 -10.33 0.08
N LEU A 175 -21.21 -9.67 -0.64
CA LEU A 175 -21.96 -10.27 -1.74
C LEU A 175 -21.02 -10.72 -2.87
N ALA A 176 -20.06 -9.87 -3.25
CA ALA A 176 -19.05 -10.18 -4.26
C ALA A 176 -18.20 -11.39 -3.83
N LEU A 177 -17.75 -11.45 -2.57
CA LEU A 177 -16.97 -12.58 -2.06
C LEU A 177 -17.74 -13.90 -2.07
N ARG A 178 -19.05 -13.85 -1.81
CA ARG A 178 -19.92 -15.03 -1.78
C ARG A 178 -20.23 -15.56 -3.17
N TYR A 179 -20.43 -14.68 -4.15
CA TYR A 179 -21.01 -15.05 -5.44
C TYR A 179 -20.10 -14.85 -6.65
N TRP A 180 -18.95 -14.18 -6.50
CA TRP A 180 -17.99 -13.96 -7.58
C TRP A 180 -16.63 -14.56 -7.20
N GLY A 181 -16.34 -15.77 -7.71
CA GLY A 181 -15.09 -16.50 -7.41
C GLY A 181 -13.79 -15.70 -7.59
N PRO A 182 -13.61 -14.96 -8.70
CA PRO A 182 -12.48 -14.05 -8.89
C PRO A 182 -12.34 -12.92 -7.87
N ALA A 183 -13.42 -12.55 -7.15
CA ALA A 183 -13.39 -11.46 -6.18
C ALA A 183 -12.47 -11.75 -4.99
N LYS A 184 -12.19 -13.02 -4.68
CA LYS A 184 -11.26 -13.38 -3.58
C LYS A 184 -9.85 -12.82 -3.80
N GLN A 185 -9.40 -12.75 -5.06
CA GLN A 185 -8.10 -12.16 -5.41
C GLN A 185 -8.11 -10.63 -5.29
N LEU A 186 -9.27 -10.00 -5.47
CA LEU A 186 -9.44 -8.54 -5.38
C LEU A 186 -9.56 -8.04 -3.93
N ARG A 187 -9.75 -8.94 -2.95
CA ARG A 187 -9.90 -8.60 -1.52
C ARG A 187 -10.84 -7.39 -1.29
N PRO A 188 -12.08 -7.41 -1.81
CA PRO A 188 -12.98 -6.25 -1.84
C PRO A 188 -13.29 -5.67 -0.46
N ARG A 189 -13.29 -6.50 0.59
CA ARG A 189 -13.48 -6.04 1.97
C ARG A 189 -12.31 -5.18 2.47
N GLU A 190 -11.08 -5.50 2.09
CA GLU A 190 -9.89 -4.70 2.42
C GLU A 190 -9.96 -3.35 1.69
N ILE A 191 -10.39 -3.34 0.42
CA ILE A 191 -10.58 -2.08 -0.34
C ILE A 191 -11.60 -1.16 0.35
N VAL A 192 -12.73 -1.71 0.81
CA VAL A 192 -13.74 -0.91 1.54
C VAL A 192 -13.19 -0.41 2.88
N ALA A 193 -12.40 -1.23 3.59
CA ALA A 193 -11.79 -0.83 4.84
C ALA A 193 -10.74 0.29 4.66
N GLU A 194 -9.90 0.21 3.63
CA GLU A 194 -8.96 1.27 3.25
C GLU A 194 -9.71 2.57 2.92
N PHE A 195 -10.78 2.47 2.13
CA PHE A 195 -11.61 3.62 1.79
C PHE A 195 -12.31 4.24 3.01
N GLU A 196 -12.84 3.41 3.92
CA GLU A 196 -13.44 3.88 5.17
C GLU A 196 -12.41 4.63 6.03
N ALA A 197 -11.20 4.11 6.16
CA ALA A 197 -10.13 4.76 6.91
C ALA A 197 -9.79 6.14 6.30
N CYS A 198 -9.60 6.19 4.98
CA CYS A 198 -9.33 7.43 4.26
C CYS A 198 -10.46 8.46 4.41
N LEU A 199 -11.73 8.04 4.28
CA LEU A 199 -12.87 8.93 4.50
C LEU A 199 -12.95 9.45 5.94
N LYS A 200 -12.65 8.62 6.94
CA LYS A 200 -12.65 9.06 8.34
C LYS A 200 -11.57 10.11 8.59
N ASP A 201 -10.40 9.95 7.99
CA ASP A 201 -9.33 10.94 8.06
C ASP A 201 -9.74 12.28 7.45
N GLU A 202 -10.44 12.28 6.31
CA GLU A 202 -10.95 13.50 5.68
C GLU A 202 -12.06 14.21 6.46
N LEU A 203 -12.78 13.50 7.35
CA LEU A 203 -13.84 14.07 8.19
C LEU A 203 -13.30 14.77 9.45
N ASP A 204 -12.00 14.77 9.67
CA ASP A 204 -11.39 15.48 10.78
C ASP A 204 -10.57 16.66 10.27
N LEU A 205 -11.20 17.83 10.30
CA LEU A 205 -10.56 19.06 9.81
C LEU A 205 -9.37 19.52 10.69
N LEU A 206 -9.22 19.01 11.91
CA LEU A 206 -8.00 19.25 12.70
C LEU A 206 -6.80 18.51 12.12
N ARG A 207 -7.00 17.31 11.59
CA ARG A 207 -5.93 16.55 10.92
C ARG A 207 -5.47 17.30 9.67
N GLU A 208 -6.41 17.79 8.87
CA GLU A 208 -6.10 18.63 7.70
C GLU A 208 -5.32 19.90 8.10
N GLY A 209 -5.74 20.61 9.15
CA GLY A 209 -5.01 21.78 9.65
C GLY A 209 -3.60 21.45 10.17
N ALA A 210 -3.42 20.29 10.81
CA ALA A 210 -2.13 19.84 11.33
C ALA A 210 -1.17 19.49 10.18
N ASN A 211 -1.69 18.80 9.16
CA ASN A 211 -1.01 18.49 7.92
C ASN A 211 -0.53 19.76 7.20
N ALA A 212 -1.43 20.75 7.04
CA ALA A 212 -1.10 22.04 6.46
C ALA A 212 0.04 22.73 7.23
N SER A 213 -0.05 22.77 8.56
CA SER A 213 0.97 23.39 9.40
C SER A 213 2.33 22.69 9.31
N GLN A 214 2.35 21.35 9.24
CA GLN A 214 3.59 20.59 9.04
C GLN A 214 4.21 20.91 7.68
N LEU A 215 3.41 20.91 6.61
CA LEU A 215 3.90 21.20 5.27
C LEU A 215 4.39 22.66 5.15
N ARG A 216 3.69 23.62 5.77
CA ARG A 216 4.13 25.03 5.88
C ARG A 216 5.49 25.15 6.55
N ARG A 217 5.75 24.40 7.64
CA ARG A 217 7.07 24.38 8.30
C ARG A 217 8.16 23.88 7.36
N ASN A 218 7.90 22.81 6.62
CA ASN A 218 8.85 22.22 5.66
C ASN A 218 9.25 23.20 4.53
N PHE A 219 8.37 24.13 4.16
CA PHE A 219 8.59 25.10 3.08
C PHE A 219 8.78 26.54 3.55
N SER A 220 8.92 26.79 4.85
CA SER A 220 9.00 28.14 5.43
C SER A 220 10.10 29.03 4.82
N ASN A 221 11.20 28.43 4.36
CA ASN A 221 12.34 29.13 3.74
C ASN A 221 12.47 28.82 2.24
N SER A 222 11.38 28.51 1.56
CA SER A 222 11.39 28.09 0.15
C SER A 222 10.42 28.91 -0.68
N ASP A 223 10.91 29.44 -1.80
CA ASP A 223 10.06 30.11 -2.78
C ASP A 223 9.26 29.13 -3.64
N LEU A 224 9.41 27.82 -3.46
CA LEU A 224 8.79 26.80 -4.32
C LEU A 224 7.29 26.68 -4.08
N LEU A 225 6.89 26.46 -2.82
CA LEU A 225 5.52 26.14 -2.43
C LEU A 225 5.12 26.96 -1.20
N TYR A 226 4.02 27.69 -1.31
CA TYR A 226 3.37 28.39 -0.22
C TYR A 226 2.18 27.58 0.27
N ILE A 227 2.03 27.51 1.59
CA ILE A 227 0.92 26.86 2.27
C ILE A 227 0.28 27.90 3.18
N PRO A 228 -1.05 28.15 3.12
CA PRO A 228 -1.72 29.14 3.97
C PRO A 228 -1.55 28.89 5.46
N GLU A 229 -1.56 29.94 6.25
CA GLU A 229 -1.54 29.83 7.71
C GLU A 229 -2.85 29.26 8.26
N VAL A 230 -2.76 28.39 9.26
CA VAL A 230 -3.95 27.85 9.96
C VAL A 230 -4.20 28.65 11.23
N TYR A 231 -5.42 29.15 11.39
CA TYR A 231 -5.86 29.89 12.56
C TYR A 231 -6.47 28.95 13.59
N TRP A 232 -5.60 28.36 14.41
CA TRP A 232 -5.95 27.37 15.43
C TRP A 232 -7.05 27.78 16.41
N PRO A 233 -7.11 29.04 16.92
CA PRO A 233 -8.18 29.45 17.84
C PRO A 233 -9.59 29.36 17.27
N TYR A 234 -9.73 29.34 15.95
CA TYR A 234 -11.02 29.27 15.24
C TYR A 234 -11.26 27.91 14.58
N THR A 235 -10.33 26.95 14.76
CA THR A 235 -10.35 25.64 14.11
C THR A 235 -10.82 24.55 15.08
N SER A 236 -11.60 23.60 14.59
CA SER A 236 -12.14 22.44 15.31
C SER A 236 -12.26 21.23 14.37
N HIS A 237 -12.70 20.08 14.88
CA HIS A 237 -12.95 18.90 14.03
C HIS A 237 -13.92 19.16 12.87
N LYS A 238 -14.81 20.16 12.99
CA LYS A 238 -15.86 20.47 11.99
C LYS A 238 -15.63 21.75 11.21
N VAL A 239 -14.67 22.58 11.63
CA VAL A 239 -14.41 23.89 11.03
C VAL A 239 -12.91 24.09 10.92
N LEU A 240 -12.41 24.41 9.73
CA LEU A 240 -11.01 24.79 9.49
C LEU A 240 -10.95 26.22 9.00
N VAL A 241 -10.19 27.05 9.72
CA VAL A 241 -9.96 28.45 9.35
C VAL A 241 -8.51 28.61 8.93
N MET A 242 -8.31 29.05 7.69
CA MET A 242 -6.98 29.27 7.13
C MET A 242 -6.90 30.58 6.37
N GLU A 243 -5.69 31.10 6.20
CA GLU A 243 -5.39 32.28 5.40
C GLU A 243 -5.99 32.17 4.01
N ARG A 244 -6.62 33.26 3.54
CA ARG A 244 -7.13 33.33 2.18
C ARG A 244 -5.98 33.61 1.21
N ILE A 245 -5.78 32.69 0.28
CA ILE A 245 -4.80 32.86 -0.80
C ILE A 245 -5.45 33.38 -2.08
N TYR A 246 -4.64 34.06 -2.89
CA TYR A 246 -5.02 34.56 -4.20
C TYR A 246 -4.02 34.09 -5.25
N GLY A 247 -4.52 33.43 -6.29
CA GLY A 247 -3.69 32.91 -7.37
C GLY A 247 -4.53 32.44 -8.54
N ILE A 248 -3.84 32.09 -9.63
CA ILE A 248 -4.47 31.54 -10.83
C ILE A 248 -4.46 30.03 -10.71
N SER A 249 -5.58 29.36 -10.96
CA SER A 249 -5.60 27.89 -10.97
C SER A 249 -4.56 27.37 -11.96
N ILE A 250 -3.79 26.36 -11.57
CA ILE A 250 -2.76 25.80 -12.45
C ILE A 250 -3.35 25.15 -13.71
N SER A 251 -4.65 24.85 -13.70
CA SER A 251 -5.39 24.31 -14.85
C SER A 251 -5.65 25.37 -15.92
N ASP A 252 -5.68 26.66 -15.56
CA ASP A 252 -6.01 27.76 -16.47
C ASP A 252 -4.75 28.28 -17.18
N ILE A 253 -4.27 27.48 -18.13
CA ILE A 253 -3.05 27.77 -18.90
C ILE A 253 -3.21 29.05 -19.71
N SER A 254 -4.43 29.33 -20.20
CA SER A 254 -4.74 30.54 -20.95
C SER A 254 -4.51 31.79 -20.08
N ALA A 255 -5.02 31.79 -18.84
CA ALA A 255 -4.78 32.87 -17.89
C ALA A 255 -3.29 32.99 -17.49
N LEU A 256 -2.60 31.87 -17.27
CA LEU A 256 -1.16 31.86 -16.95
C LEU A 256 -0.32 32.45 -18.08
N LYS A 257 -0.59 32.07 -19.34
CA LYS A 257 0.06 32.63 -20.53
C LYS A 257 -0.24 34.12 -20.69
N LYS A 258 -1.50 34.53 -20.48
CA LYS A 258 -1.92 35.94 -20.57
C LYS A 258 -1.20 36.81 -19.54
N GLN A 259 -0.90 36.26 -18.35
CA GLN A 259 -0.12 36.95 -17.32
C GLN A 259 1.40 36.92 -17.57
N GLY A 260 1.86 36.14 -18.55
CA GLY A 260 3.27 35.98 -18.89
C GLY A 260 4.04 35.11 -17.91
N ILE A 261 3.38 34.14 -17.25
CA ILE A 261 4.06 33.21 -16.34
C ILE A 261 4.98 32.27 -17.13
N ASN A 262 6.21 32.08 -16.66
CA ASN A 262 7.17 31.16 -17.23
C ASN A 262 6.75 29.70 -16.96
N LEU A 263 6.01 29.11 -17.91
CA LEU A 263 5.46 27.75 -17.79
C LEU A 263 6.52 26.66 -17.71
N LYS A 264 7.67 26.86 -18.38
CA LYS A 264 8.79 25.92 -18.30
C LYS A 264 9.32 25.88 -16.85
N LYS A 265 9.60 27.05 -16.27
CA LYS A 265 10.08 27.13 -14.89
C LYS A 265 9.06 26.61 -13.89
N LEU A 266 7.77 26.87 -14.14
CA LEU A 266 6.67 26.33 -13.33
C LEU A 266 6.70 24.79 -13.34
N ALA A 267 6.80 24.17 -14.53
CA ALA A 267 6.85 22.72 -14.64
C ALA A 267 8.08 22.10 -13.93
N GLU A 268 9.26 22.71 -14.10
CA GLU A 268 10.49 22.30 -13.37
C GLU A 268 10.30 22.36 -11.85
N ARG A 269 9.69 23.44 -11.34
CA ARG A 269 9.38 23.60 -9.91
C ARG A 269 8.40 22.55 -9.39
N GLY A 270 7.41 22.16 -10.19
CA GLY A 270 6.47 21.09 -9.82
C GLY A 270 7.19 19.77 -9.54
N VAL A 271 8.17 19.41 -10.38
CA VAL A 271 9.03 18.24 -10.16
C VAL A 271 9.87 18.42 -8.90
N GLU A 272 10.52 19.58 -8.74
CA GLU A 272 11.35 19.88 -7.57
C GLU A 272 10.56 19.78 -6.26
N ILE A 273 9.33 20.31 -6.22
CA ILE A 273 8.41 20.24 -5.08
C ILE A 273 8.07 18.79 -4.72
N PHE A 274 7.79 17.95 -5.71
CA PHE A 274 7.48 16.54 -5.50
C PHE A 274 8.66 15.80 -4.86
N PHE A 275 9.85 15.87 -5.46
CA PHE A 275 11.03 15.20 -4.94
C PHE A 275 11.45 15.75 -3.57
N THR A 276 11.29 17.05 -3.35
CA THR A 276 11.54 17.67 -2.05
C THR A 276 10.64 17.08 -0.97
N GLN A 277 9.33 17.02 -1.19
CA GLN A 277 8.40 16.45 -0.22
C GLN A 277 8.67 14.97 0.07
N VAL A 278 8.89 14.18 -0.98
CA VAL A 278 9.08 12.72 -0.86
C VAL A 278 10.41 12.38 -0.19
N PHE A 279 11.52 12.98 -0.64
CA PHE A 279 12.85 12.59 -0.20
C PHE A 279 13.42 13.49 0.88
N ARG A 280 13.27 14.82 0.81
CA ARG A 280 13.82 15.69 1.86
C ARG A 280 12.97 15.59 3.13
N ASP A 281 11.65 15.65 2.97
CA ASP A 281 10.74 15.83 4.09
C ASP A 281 10.06 14.55 4.58
N CYS A 282 10.09 13.45 3.79
CA CYS A 282 9.32 12.23 4.05
C CYS A 282 7.83 12.49 4.32
N PHE A 283 7.31 13.61 3.85
CA PHE A 283 5.96 14.08 4.12
C PHE A 283 5.49 14.82 2.89
N PHE A 284 4.52 14.23 2.19
CA PHE A 284 4.15 14.67 0.86
C PHE A 284 2.64 14.79 0.71
N HIS A 285 2.23 15.77 -0.08
CA HIS A 285 0.85 15.95 -0.45
C HIS A 285 0.47 14.94 -1.55
N ALA A 286 -0.33 13.96 -1.17
CA ALA A 286 -0.68 12.83 -2.02
C ALA A 286 -1.87 13.11 -2.96
N ASP A 287 -2.33 14.36 -3.02
CA ASP A 287 -3.42 14.80 -3.91
C ASP A 287 -3.19 16.18 -4.53
N MET A 288 -1.97 16.39 -5.04
CA MET A 288 -1.59 17.58 -5.81
C MET A 288 -2.22 17.61 -7.21
N HIS A 289 -3.55 17.53 -7.28
CA HIS A 289 -4.29 17.66 -8.54
C HIS A 289 -4.51 19.14 -8.91
N PRO A 290 -4.83 19.46 -10.18
CA PRO A 290 -4.92 20.84 -10.65
C PRO A 290 -5.97 21.73 -9.97
N GLY A 291 -6.89 21.15 -9.17
CA GLY A 291 -7.88 21.88 -8.38
C GLY A 291 -7.37 22.35 -7.02
N ASN A 292 -6.31 21.71 -6.51
CA ASN A 292 -5.69 22.01 -5.21
C ASN A 292 -4.43 22.88 -5.33
N ILE A 293 -4.11 23.33 -6.54
CA ILE A 293 -2.90 24.09 -6.83
C ILE A 293 -3.23 25.38 -7.56
N PHE A 294 -2.73 26.46 -7.00
CA PHE A 294 -2.76 27.79 -7.60
C PHE A 294 -1.34 28.28 -7.84
N VAL A 295 -1.20 29.27 -8.72
CA VAL A 295 0.07 29.89 -9.08
C VAL A 295 0.02 31.35 -8.66
N SER A 296 1.03 31.78 -7.91
CA SER A 296 1.21 33.17 -7.53
C SER A 296 1.55 34.02 -8.75
N THR A 297 0.90 35.18 -8.87
CA THR A 297 1.17 36.15 -9.94
C THR A 297 2.27 37.16 -9.59
N LYS A 298 2.85 37.07 -8.37
CA LYS A 298 3.84 38.04 -7.87
C LYS A 298 5.17 38.00 -8.64
N ASN A 299 5.62 36.81 -9.04
CA ASN A 299 6.87 36.63 -9.77
C ASN A 299 6.64 35.77 -11.02
N LYS A 300 6.77 36.39 -12.20
CA LYS A 300 6.45 35.77 -13.49
C LYS A 300 7.53 34.80 -13.97
N GLU A 301 8.80 35.15 -13.74
CA GLU A 301 9.95 34.34 -14.15
C GLU A 301 10.25 33.22 -13.17
N ASN A 302 9.92 33.41 -11.89
CA ASN A 302 10.13 32.43 -10.83
C ASN A 302 8.81 32.14 -10.09
N PRO A 303 7.83 31.50 -10.74
CA PRO A 303 6.48 31.36 -10.21
C PRO A 303 6.41 30.42 -9.01
N GLN A 304 5.70 30.84 -7.96
CA GLN A 304 5.50 30.06 -6.73
C GLN A 304 4.17 29.29 -6.78
N TYR A 305 4.22 28.03 -6.38
CA TYR A 305 3.02 27.20 -6.18
C TYR A 305 2.34 27.61 -4.88
N LEU A 306 1.01 27.63 -4.87
CA LEU A 306 0.19 27.83 -3.69
C LEU A 306 -0.66 26.56 -3.53
N GLY A 307 -0.42 25.82 -2.46
CA GLY A 307 -1.19 24.60 -2.15
C GLY A 307 -2.44 24.91 -1.34
N VAL A 308 -3.52 24.19 -1.62
CA VAL A 308 -4.73 24.14 -0.79
C VAL A 308 -5.19 22.69 -0.65
N ASP A 309 -6.06 22.43 0.32
CA ASP A 309 -6.55 21.09 0.69
C ASP A 309 -5.43 20.12 1.10
N PHE A 310 -5.34 19.88 2.40
CA PHE A 310 -4.30 19.02 2.99
C PHE A 310 -4.92 17.77 3.61
N GLY A 311 -6.09 17.36 3.11
CA GLY A 311 -6.82 16.20 3.61
C GLY A 311 -6.11 14.88 3.34
N ILE A 312 -5.39 14.77 2.22
CA ILE A 312 -4.66 13.56 1.81
C ILE A 312 -3.15 13.84 1.79
N MET A 313 -2.48 13.42 2.87
CA MET A 313 -1.04 13.45 3.03
C MET A 313 -0.47 12.04 3.21
N GLY A 314 0.71 11.81 2.67
CA GLY A 314 1.48 10.59 2.90
C GLY A 314 2.76 10.89 3.68
N SER A 315 3.25 9.89 4.40
CA SER A 315 4.59 9.90 4.99
C SER A 315 5.33 8.62 4.63
N LEU A 316 6.67 8.71 4.60
CA LEU A 316 7.55 7.58 4.35
C LEU A 316 8.40 7.28 5.59
N SER A 317 8.55 5.99 5.90
CA SER A 317 9.54 5.57 6.89
C SER A 317 10.96 5.81 6.36
N PRO A 318 11.99 5.92 7.23
CA PRO A 318 13.38 6.00 6.80
C PRO A 318 13.81 4.80 5.93
N GLU A 319 13.24 3.63 6.17
CA GLU A 319 13.47 2.41 5.40
C GLU A 319 12.89 2.55 3.99
N ASP A 320 11.61 2.95 3.87
CA ASP A 320 10.93 3.16 2.59
C ASP A 320 11.59 4.27 1.77
N GLN A 321 12.03 5.34 2.44
CA GLN A 321 12.74 6.45 1.81
C GLN A 321 14.07 5.99 1.19
N ARG A 322 14.86 5.18 1.91
CA ARG A 322 16.13 4.63 1.40
C ARG A 322 15.88 3.68 0.24
N TYR A 323 14.92 2.76 0.41
CA TYR A 323 14.52 1.84 -0.64
C TYR A 323 14.13 2.60 -1.92
N LEU A 324 13.25 3.60 -1.80
CA LEU A 324 12.75 4.36 -2.93
C LEU A 324 13.88 5.16 -3.59
N ALA A 325 14.78 5.74 -2.80
CA ALA A 325 15.90 6.51 -3.31
C ALA A 325 16.92 5.63 -4.05
N GLU A 326 17.30 4.49 -3.47
CA GLU A 326 18.20 3.53 -4.12
C GLU A 326 17.59 2.94 -5.39
N ASN A 327 16.30 2.63 -5.36
CA ASN A 327 15.58 2.09 -6.50
C ASN A 327 15.50 3.12 -7.64
N LEU A 328 15.12 4.37 -7.36
CA LEU A 328 15.11 5.43 -8.37
C LEU A 328 16.51 5.75 -8.89
N MET A 329 17.55 5.70 -8.06
CA MET A 329 18.93 5.90 -8.53
C MET A 329 19.41 4.78 -9.43
N ALA A 330 19.18 3.53 -9.04
CA ALA A 330 19.48 2.36 -9.87
C ALA A 330 18.75 2.46 -11.21
N PHE A 331 17.48 2.85 -11.17
CA PHE A 331 16.67 3.12 -12.34
C PHE A 331 17.24 4.24 -13.24
N PHE A 332 17.62 5.39 -12.67
CA PHE A 332 18.23 6.51 -13.42
C PHE A 332 19.60 6.20 -14.01
N ASN A 333 20.31 5.22 -13.45
CA ASN A 333 21.59 4.75 -13.97
C ASN A 333 21.44 3.53 -14.89
N ARG A 334 20.20 3.13 -15.22
CA ARG A 334 19.87 1.93 -16.01
C ARG A 334 20.42 0.63 -15.40
N ASP A 335 20.63 0.62 -14.08
CA ASP A 335 21.03 -0.57 -13.31
C ASP A 335 19.80 -1.39 -12.91
N TYR A 336 19.19 -2.05 -13.91
CA TYR A 336 18.00 -2.88 -13.70
C TYR A 336 18.27 -4.09 -12.80
N ARG A 337 19.53 -4.52 -12.71
CA ARG A 337 19.93 -5.61 -11.82
C ARG A 337 19.81 -5.18 -10.36
N ARG A 338 20.32 -3.99 -10.00
CA ARG A 338 20.16 -3.44 -8.65
C ARG A 338 18.69 -3.18 -8.33
N VAL A 339 17.89 -2.71 -9.29
CA VAL A 339 16.44 -2.59 -9.12
C VAL A 339 15.83 -3.94 -8.75
N ALA A 340 16.14 -5.02 -9.49
CA ALA A 340 15.64 -6.36 -9.20
C ALA A 340 16.07 -6.87 -7.81
N GLN A 341 17.33 -6.65 -7.43
CA GLN A 341 17.86 -7.03 -6.11
C GLN A 341 17.13 -6.32 -4.97
N LEU A 342 16.93 -5.00 -5.09
CA LEU A 342 16.25 -4.20 -4.07
C LEU A 342 14.83 -4.69 -3.77
N HIS A 343 14.08 -5.10 -4.79
CA HIS A 343 12.72 -5.63 -4.61
C HIS A 343 12.68 -7.01 -3.92
N ILE A 344 13.77 -7.78 -4.02
CA ILE A 344 13.91 -9.05 -3.30
C ILE A 344 14.39 -8.79 -1.86
N GLU A 345 15.39 -7.90 -1.69
CA GLU A 345 15.90 -7.46 -0.38
C GLU A 345 14.79 -6.84 0.49
N SER A 346 13.83 -6.13 -0.13
CA SER A 346 12.68 -5.54 0.55
C SER A 346 11.57 -6.55 0.91
N GLY A 347 11.71 -7.82 0.50
CA GLY A 347 10.73 -8.87 0.73
C GLY A 347 9.45 -8.73 -0.11
N TRP A 348 9.44 -7.88 -1.14
CA TRP A 348 8.24 -7.64 -1.96
C TRP A 348 8.06 -8.69 -3.03
N VAL A 349 9.18 -9.25 -3.49
CA VAL A 349 9.24 -10.38 -4.41
C VAL A 349 9.82 -11.56 -3.63
N ALA A 350 9.27 -12.75 -3.83
CA ALA A 350 9.73 -13.94 -3.14
C ALA A 350 11.22 -14.19 -3.38
N GLU A 351 11.97 -14.56 -2.33
CA GLU A 351 13.42 -14.78 -2.36
C GLU A 351 13.87 -15.83 -3.40
N ASN A 352 12.98 -16.75 -3.77
CA ASN A 352 13.23 -17.77 -4.79
C ASN A 352 13.14 -17.24 -6.24
N THR A 353 12.83 -15.96 -6.44
CA THR A 353 12.70 -15.37 -7.76
C THR A 353 14.05 -15.22 -8.44
N ARG A 354 14.14 -15.65 -9.70
CA ARG A 354 15.36 -15.54 -10.50
C ARG A 354 15.63 -14.09 -10.88
N ILE A 355 16.64 -13.49 -10.23
CA ILE A 355 17.05 -12.08 -10.44
C ILE A 355 17.22 -11.74 -11.92
N ASN A 356 17.88 -12.60 -12.71
CA ASN A 356 18.13 -12.33 -14.13
C ASN A 356 16.84 -12.26 -14.96
N GLU A 357 15.83 -13.08 -14.64
CA GLU A 357 14.54 -13.06 -15.33
C GLU A 357 13.75 -11.80 -14.97
N PHE A 358 13.80 -11.41 -13.70
CA PHE A 358 13.13 -10.19 -13.22
C PHE A 358 13.79 -8.92 -13.76
N GLU A 359 15.13 -8.85 -13.78
CA GLU A 359 15.92 -7.80 -14.42
C GLU A 359 15.53 -7.61 -15.90
N ALA A 360 15.47 -8.71 -16.65
CA ALA A 360 15.09 -8.66 -18.07
C ALA A 360 13.66 -8.13 -18.26
N ALA A 361 12.75 -8.51 -17.37
CA ALA A 361 11.37 -8.06 -17.39
C ALA A 361 11.26 -6.54 -17.11
N ILE A 362 11.99 -6.04 -16.10
CA ILE A 362 12.08 -4.60 -15.80
C ILE A 362 12.66 -3.83 -16.99
N ARG A 363 13.81 -4.27 -17.53
CA ARG A 363 14.46 -3.63 -18.68
C ARG A 363 13.52 -3.51 -19.89
N THR A 364 12.77 -4.56 -20.18
CA THR A 364 11.83 -4.58 -21.32
C THR A 364 10.75 -3.50 -21.21
N VAL A 365 10.32 -3.20 -19.99
CA VAL A 365 9.29 -2.20 -19.72
C VAL A 365 9.86 -0.79 -19.71
N CYS A 366 11.11 -0.61 -19.28
CA CYS A 366 11.68 0.69 -18.95
C CYS A 366 12.58 1.30 -20.03
N GLU A 367 13.36 0.50 -20.77
CA GLU A 367 14.27 1.00 -21.82
C GLU A 367 13.57 1.82 -22.91
N PRO A 368 12.36 1.47 -23.40
CA PRO A 368 11.70 2.22 -24.48
C PRO A 368 11.28 3.65 -24.11
N ILE A 369 11.33 3.99 -22.81
CA ILE A 369 10.72 5.20 -22.24
C ILE A 369 11.78 6.18 -21.72
N PHE A 370 13.02 5.72 -21.53
CA PHE A 370 14.10 6.52 -20.99
C PHE A 370 14.48 7.69 -21.94
N GLU A 371 14.79 8.87 -21.39
CA GLU A 371 15.20 10.09 -22.13
C GLU A 371 14.19 10.65 -23.14
N ARG A 372 12.91 10.23 -23.09
CA ARG A 372 11.85 10.81 -23.92
C ARG A 372 11.13 11.96 -23.21
N PRO A 373 10.63 12.97 -23.95
CA PRO A 373 9.84 14.05 -23.36
C PRO A 373 8.46 13.57 -22.87
N LEU A 374 7.85 14.29 -21.93
CA LEU A 374 6.53 13.96 -21.34
C LEU A 374 5.41 13.73 -22.36
N LYS A 375 5.47 14.38 -23.53
CA LYS A 375 4.51 14.20 -24.63
C LYS A 375 4.59 12.82 -25.29
N GLU A 376 5.74 12.14 -25.20
CA GLU A 376 6.03 10.85 -25.86
C GLU A 376 5.95 9.65 -24.92
N ILE A 377 5.83 9.90 -23.62
CA ILE A 377 5.77 8.88 -22.58
C ILE A 377 4.36 8.85 -22.00
N SER A 378 3.78 7.67 -21.78
CA SER A 378 2.67 7.52 -20.83
C SER A 378 3.19 6.83 -19.56
N PHE A 379 3.40 7.61 -18.50
CA PHE A 379 3.87 7.09 -17.20
C PHE A 379 2.85 6.12 -16.62
N GLY A 380 1.56 6.39 -16.87
CA GLY A 380 0.49 5.45 -16.56
C GLY A 380 0.59 4.08 -17.23
N GLN A 381 0.86 4.04 -18.53
CA GLN A 381 1.06 2.78 -19.24
C GLN A 381 2.33 2.07 -18.78
N LEU A 382 3.39 2.83 -18.46
CA LEU A 382 4.61 2.29 -17.86
C LEU A 382 4.31 1.59 -16.53
N LEU A 383 3.65 2.29 -15.60
CA LEU A 383 3.29 1.73 -14.30
C LEU A 383 2.36 0.51 -14.43
N LEU A 384 1.37 0.56 -15.33
CA LEU A 384 0.53 -0.60 -15.62
C LEU A 384 1.34 -1.79 -16.13
N ARG A 385 2.29 -1.58 -17.05
CA ARG A 385 3.19 -2.64 -17.54
C ARG A 385 4.10 -3.16 -16.45
N LEU A 386 4.62 -2.30 -15.58
CA LEU A 386 5.43 -2.69 -14.42
C LEU A 386 4.61 -3.56 -13.45
N PHE A 387 3.39 -3.17 -13.11
CA PHE A 387 2.52 -3.97 -12.24
C PHE A 387 2.09 -5.30 -12.86
N GLN A 388 1.74 -5.31 -14.16
CA GLN A 388 1.44 -6.54 -14.88
C GLN A 388 2.64 -7.49 -14.91
N THR A 389 3.84 -6.94 -15.06
CA THR A 389 5.10 -7.68 -15.03
C THR A 389 5.37 -8.19 -13.61
N ALA A 390 5.23 -7.35 -12.59
CA ALA A 390 5.43 -7.69 -11.19
C ALA A 390 4.43 -8.76 -10.68
N ARG A 391 3.19 -8.76 -11.18
CA ARG A 391 2.19 -9.80 -10.88
C ARG A 391 2.64 -11.19 -11.35
N ARG A 392 3.44 -11.31 -12.43
CA ARG A 392 4.01 -12.60 -12.85
C ARG A 392 4.98 -13.18 -11.83
N PHE A 393 5.54 -12.33 -10.96
CA PHE A 393 6.48 -12.69 -9.90
C PHE A 393 5.83 -12.68 -8.51
N ASN A 394 4.49 -12.70 -8.42
CA ASN A 394 3.72 -12.69 -7.17
C ASN A 394 4.07 -11.55 -6.21
N MET A 395 4.43 -10.37 -6.75
CA MET A 395 4.79 -9.22 -5.94
C MET A 395 3.59 -8.65 -5.17
N GLU A 396 3.73 -8.40 -3.88
CA GLU A 396 2.75 -7.64 -3.10
C GLU A 396 2.97 -6.13 -3.29
N VAL A 397 1.93 -5.41 -3.72
CA VAL A 397 2.01 -3.95 -3.95
C VAL A 397 1.65 -3.22 -2.66
N GLN A 398 2.58 -2.45 -2.11
CA GLN A 398 2.31 -1.65 -0.91
C GLN A 398 1.38 -0.45 -1.19
N PRO A 399 0.43 -0.12 -0.29
CA PRO A 399 -0.50 1.01 -0.46
C PRO A 399 0.19 2.37 -0.62
N GLN A 400 1.33 2.60 0.03
CA GLN A 400 2.07 3.87 -0.03
C GLN A 400 2.65 4.14 -1.43
N LEU A 401 3.08 3.09 -2.14
CA LEU A 401 3.55 3.20 -3.53
C LEU A 401 2.39 3.50 -4.48
N VAL A 402 1.19 3.02 -4.18
CA VAL A 402 -0.04 3.34 -4.93
C VAL A 402 -0.43 4.81 -4.73
N LEU A 403 -0.30 5.35 -3.52
CA LEU A 403 -0.49 6.79 -3.25
C LEU A 403 0.54 7.65 -4.01
N LEU A 404 1.79 7.19 -4.06
CA LEU A 404 2.84 7.85 -4.82
C LEU A 404 2.53 7.82 -6.34
N GLN A 405 1.96 6.72 -6.84
CA GLN A 405 1.49 6.61 -8.22
C GLN A 405 0.41 7.65 -8.56
N LYS A 406 -0.60 7.86 -7.70
CA LYS A 406 -1.61 8.91 -7.93
C LYS A 406 -0.96 10.28 -8.09
N THR A 407 0.02 10.57 -7.23
CA THR A 407 0.77 11.84 -7.27
C THR A 407 1.58 11.96 -8.55
N LEU A 408 2.27 10.91 -8.97
CA LEU A 408 3.03 10.87 -10.23
C LEU A 408 2.13 11.04 -11.46
N PHE A 409 0.94 10.42 -11.49
CA PHE A 409 -0.04 10.62 -12.56
C PHE A 409 -0.51 12.06 -12.67
N ASN A 410 -0.81 12.69 -11.53
CA ASN A 410 -1.22 14.09 -11.50
C ASN A 410 -0.08 15.01 -11.98
N VAL A 411 1.16 14.74 -11.54
CA VAL A 411 2.35 15.47 -11.98
C VAL A 411 2.63 15.27 -13.47
N GLU A 412 2.47 14.05 -14.01
CA GLU A 412 2.61 13.76 -15.45
C GLU A 412 1.55 14.51 -16.26
N GLY A 413 0.28 14.37 -15.88
CA GLY A 413 -0.84 15.00 -16.58
C GLY A 413 -0.71 16.52 -16.60
N LEU A 414 -0.36 17.11 -15.46
CA LEU A 414 -0.13 18.53 -15.33
C LEU A 414 1.14 18.98 -16.09
N GLY A 415 2.24 18.25 -15.95
CA GLY A 415 3.50 18.52 -16.63
C GLY A 415 3.34 18.54 -18.15
N ARG A 416 2.59 17.57 -18.72
CA ARG A 416 2.28 17.52 -20.15
C ARG A 416 1.47 18.74 -20.61
N GLN A 417 0.57 19.23 -19.78
CA GLN A 417 -0.24 20.41 -20.11
C GLN A 417 0.56 21.72 -20.00
N LEU A 418 1.42 21.84 -18.99
CA LEU A 418 2.23 23.04 -18.73
C LEU A 418 3.43 23.15 -19.68
N TYR A 419 4.21 22.08 -19.81
CA TYR A 419 5.42 22.05 -20.63
C TYR A 419 5.65 20.61 -21.17
N PRO A 420 5.08 20.27 -22.35
CA PRO A 420 5.13 18.92 -22.90
C PRO A 420 6.52 18.38 -23.22
N ASP A 421 7.49 19.28 -23.43
CA ASP A 421 8.89 18.96 -23.72
C ASP A 421 9.74 18.79 -22.45
N LEU A 422 9.13 18.83 -21.26
CA LEU A 422 9.85 18.53 -20.02
C LEU A 422 10.34 17.08 -20.06
N ASP A 423 11.62 16.91 -19.78
CA ASP A 423 12.17 15.60 -19.44
C ASP A 423 12.25 15.50 -17.91
N LEU A 424 11.39 14.64 -17.36
CA LEU A 424 11.34 14.37 -15.92
C LEU A 424 12.67 13.79 -15.42
N TRP A 425 13.39 13.02 -16.24
CA TRP A 425 14.59 12.30 -15.83
C TRP A 425 15.77 13.25 -15.65
N SER A 426 16.06 14.08 -16.65
CA SER A 426 17.12 15.10 -16.54
C SER A 426 16.82 16.16 -15.48
N THR A 427 15.53 16.43 -15.21
CA THR A 427 15.13 17.37 -14.15
C THR A 427 15.26 16.76 -12.74
N ALA A 428 14.86 15.49 -12.56
CA ALA A 428 14.84 14.82 -11.25
C ALA A 428 16.19 14.26 -10.81
N LYS A 429 16.98 13.74 -11.74
CA LYS A 429 18.25 13.04 -11.44
C LYS A 429 19.22 13.90 -10.63
N PRO A 430 19.50 15.18 -10.97
CA PRO A 430 20.42 16.01 -10.20
C PRO A 430 19.95 16.23 -8.75
N PHE A 431 18.63 16.34 -8.56
CA PHE A 431 18.04 16.50 -7.24
C PHE A 431 18.27 15.26 -6.36
N LEU A 432 17.96 14.08 -6.90
CA LEU A 432 18.11 12.83 -6.17
C LEU A 432 19.59 12.52 -5.87
N GLU A 433 20.49 12.78 -6.81
CA GLU A 433 21.94 12.65 -6.60
C GLU A 433 22.45 13.55 -5.48
N HIS A 434 22.04 14.81 -5.48
CA HIS A 434 22.42 15.77 -4.43
C HIS A 434 21.89 15.34 -3.06
N TRP A 435 20.65 14.86 -3.02
CA TRP A 435 20.03 14.35 -1.80
C TRP A 435 20.75 13.08 -1.28
N LEU A 436 21.04 12.10 -2.15
CA LEU A 436 21.75 10.87 -1.76
C LEU A 436 23.14 11.20 -1.21
N ARG A 437 23.88 12.09 -1.88
CA ARG A 437 25.20 12.55 -1.40
C ARG A 437 25.12 13.16 -0.01
N LYS A 438 24.04 13.88 0.30
CA LYS A 438 23.82 14.45 1.65
C LYS A 438 23.42 13.41 2.70
N GLN A 439 22.80 12.29 2.31
CA GLN A 439 22.31 11.24 3.22
C GLN A 439 23.33 10.13 3.45
N ILE A 440 24.13 9.78 2.44
CA ILE A 440 25.09 8.66 2.45
C ILE A 440 26.54 9.18 2.50
N GLY A 441 26.75 10.48 2.33
CA GLY A 441 28.09 11.06 2.33
C GLY A 441 28.80 11.07 3.70
N PRO A 442 30.12 11.36 3.72
CA PRO A 442 30.93 11.36 4.94
C PRO A 442 30.37 12.25 6.05
N ARG A 443 29.73 13.37 5.69
CA ARG A 443 29.09 14.29 6.63
C ARG A 443 27.89 13.66 7.35
N ALA A 444 27.09 12.86 6.65
CA ALA A 444 25.96 12.16 7.27
C ALA A 444 26.42 11.03 8.18
N PHE A 445 27.48 10.32 7.79
CA PHE A 445 28.12 9.32 8.63
C PHE A 445 28.63 9.93 9.95
N ILE A 446 29.35 11.06 9.88
CA ILE A 446 29.82 11.78 11.06
C ILE A 446 28.64 12.29 11.92
N ARG A 447 27.56 12.80 11.29
CA ARG A 447 26.36 13.24 12.01
C ARG A 447 25.69 12.08 12.75
N LYS A 448 25.52 10.92 12.10
CA LYS A 448 24.97 9.71 12.74
C LYS A 448 25.85 9.25 13.89
N ILE A 449 27.16 9.22 13.71
CA ILE A 449 28.09 8.89 14.81
C ILE A 449 27.87 9.84 15.98
N ARG A 450 27.77 11.16 15.74
CA ARG A 450 27.55 12.14 16.81
C ARG A 450 26.21 11.95 17.52
N GLU A 451 25.16 11.57 16.79
CA GLU A 451 23.82 11.34 17.31
C GLU A 451 23.74 10.06 18.17
N TYR A 452 24.40 8.98 17.72
CA TYR A 452 24.48 7.71 18.46
C TYR A 452 25.64 7.64 19.46
N ALA A 453 26.57 8.59 19.45
CA ALA A 453 27.73 8.64 20.35
C ALA A 453 27.34 8.59 21.84
N PRO A 454 26.29 9.28 22.34
CA PRO A 454 25.89 9.18 23.74
C PRO A 454 25.41 7.77 24.10
N TYR A 455 24.62 7.16 23.22
CA TYR A 455 24.12 5.79 23.38
C TYR A 455 25.27 4.77 23.34
N TRP A 456 26.25 4.98 22.46
CA TRP A 456 27.44 4.12 22.39
C TRP A 456 28.35 4.32 23.62
N ALA A 457 28.53 5.55 24.09
CA ALA A 457 29.33 5.81 25.29
C ALA A 457 28.76 5.09 26.53
N GLU A 458 27.44 4.98 26.63
CA GLU A 458 26.75 4.24 27.70
C GLU A 458 26.89 2.72 27.54
N LYS A 459 26.86 2.21 26.30
CA LYS A 459 26.87 0.76 26.02
C LYS A 459 28.24 0.13 25.75
N VAL A 460 29.24 0.92 25.36
CA VAL A 460 30.62 0.46 25.13
C VAL A 460 31.22 -0.24 26.36
N PRO A 461 31.01 0.22 27.60
CA PRO A 461 31.46 -0.49 28.79
C PRO A 461 30.85 -1.90 28.98
N GLU A 462 29.66 -2.16 28.42
CA GLU A 462 28.97 -3.46 28.51
C GLU A 462 29.43 -4.46 27.42
N ILE A 463 30.10 -3.98 26.36
CA ILE A 463 30.55 -4.81 25.23
C ILE A 463 31.52 -5.93 25.66
N PRO A 464 32.53 -5.69 26.52
CA PRO A 464 33.41 -6.76 26.99
C PRO A 464 32.65 -7.89 27.70
N ASP A 465 31.65 -7.56 28.51
CA ASP A 465 30.84 -8.54 29.23
C ASP A 465 29.94 -9.34 28.28
N LEU A 466 29.32 -8.69 27.29
CA LEU A 466 28.55 -9.36 26.24
C LEU A 466 29.41 -10.31 25.41
N ILE A 467 30.62 -9.89 25.01
CA ILE A 467 31.57 -10.75 24.29
C ILE A 467 32.00 -11.92 25.16
N TYR A 468 32.29 -11.68 26.44
CA TYR A 468 32.66 -12.72 27.39
C TYR A 468 31.53 -13.74 27.60
N GLN A 469 30.28 -13.29 27.72
CA GLN A 469 29.10 -14.14 27.84
C GLN A 469 28.89 -15.01 26.59
N VAL A 470 28.98 -14.41 25.40
CA VAL A 470 28.89 -15.16 24.12
C VAL A 470 30.03 -16.18 24.01
N MET A 471 31.25 -15.84 24.43
CA MET A 471 32.37 -16.80 24.47
C MET A 471 32.13 -17.94 25.46
N LEU A 472 31.53 -17.67 26.63
CA LEU A 472 31.17 -18.70 27.60
C LEU A 472 30.07 -19.62 27.07
N GLU A 473 29.04 -19.10 26.42
CA GLU A 473 27.99 -19.90 25.77
C GLU A 473 28.55 -20.76 24.64
N LEU A 474 29.40 -20.22 23.76
CA LEU A 474 30.08 -21.00 22.73
C LEU A 474 30.94 -22.11 23.32
N ARG A 475 31.59 -21.86 24.46
CA ARG A 475 32.37 -22.87 25.18
C ARG A 475 31.46 -23.96 25.78
N HIS A 476 30.31 -23.58 26.32
CA HIS A 476 29.29 -24.51 26.82
C HIS A 476 28.71 -25.37 25.70
N LEU A 477 28.34 -24.78 24.56
CA LEU A 477 27.85 -25.50 23.37
C LEU A 477 28.90 -26.48 22.85
N LYS A 478 30.18 -26.09 22.81
CA LYS A 478 31.29 -26.97 22.42
C LYS A 478 31.52 -28.10 23.43
N LYS A 479 31.27 -27.88 24.73
CA LYS A 479 31.37 -28.89 25.79
C LYS A 479 30.19 -29.86 25.75
N GLN A 480 28.99 -29.36 25.46
CA GLN A 480 27.75 -30.14 25.33
C GLN A 480 27.76 -31.00 24.07
N SER A 481 28.28 -30.49 22.94
CA SER A 481 28.50 -31.29 21.72
C SER A 481 29.53 -32.40 21.94
N LYS A 482 30.60 -32.13 22.68
CA LYS A 482 31.57 -33.16 23.10
C LYS A 482 30.93 -34.20 24.01
N CYS A 483 30.08 -33.79 24.95
CA CYS A 483 29.37 -34.70 25.86
C CYS A 483 28.38 -35.61 25.11
N LEU A 484 27.60 -35.07 24.16
CA LEU A 484 26.74 -35.85 23.27
C LEU A 484 27.54 -36.84 22.41
N SER A 485 28.70 -36.42 21.88
CA SER A 485 29.57 -37.32 21.11
C SER A 485 30.12 -38.47 21.96
N CYS A 486 30.42 -38.22 23.25
CA CYS A 486 30.85 -39.25 24.19
C CYS A 486 29.72 -40.22 24.58
N LEU A 487 28.50 -39.73 24.75
CA LEU A 487 27.32 -40.56 25.05
C LEU A 487 26.95 -41.45 23.84
N SER A 488 26.96 -40.89 22.62
CA SER A 488 26.72 -41.68 21.40
C SER A 488 27.80 -42.74 21.14
N LYS A 489 29.07 -42.49 21.50
CA LYS A 489 30.14 -43.49 21.45
C LYS A 489 29.92 -44.64 22.44
N LYS A 490 29.49 -44.35 23.67
CA LYS A 490 29.18 -45.37 24.69
C LYS A 490 27.97 -46.23 24.29
N GLU A 491 26.94 -45.64 23.68
CA GLU A 491 25.78 -46.39 23.16
C GLU A 491 26.16 -47.30 21.99
N LYS A 492 27.02 -46.85 21.06
CA LYS A 492 27.54 -47.67 19.95
C LYS A 492 28.40 -48.85 20.45
N GLU A 493 29.22 -48.66 21.47
CA GLU A 493 30.00 -49.76 22.07
C GLU A 493 29.12 -50.79 22.81
N GLN A 494 28.07 -50.35 23.52
CA GLN A 494 27.14 -51.27 24.20
C GLN A 494 26.25 -52.05 23.22
N THR A 495 25.80 -51.43 22.13
CA THR A 495 25.01 -52.12 21.08
C THR A 495 25.86 -53.10 20.27
N SER A 496 27.14 -52.80 20.03
CA SER A 496 28.09 -53.74 19.40
C SER A 496 28.35 -54.97 20.29
N LYS A 497 28.56 -54.80 21.60
CA LYS A 497 28.75 -55.92 22.54
C LYS A 497 27.51 -56.83 22.66
N LYS A 498 26.30 -56.26 22.68
CA LYS A 498 25.05 -57.04 22.67
C LYS A 498 24.86 -57.82 21.37
N SER A 499 25.21 -57.23 20.23
CA SER A 499 25.11 -57.88 18.92
C SER A 499 26.09 -59.04 18.77
N PHE A 500 27.32 -58.91 19.29
CA PHE A 500 28.29 -60.02 19.33
C PHE A 500 27.83 -61.20 20.19
N TRP A 501 27.22 -60.95 21.35
CA TRP A 501 26.65 -62.00 22.20
C TRP A 501 25.48 -62.73 21.54
N LEU A 502 24.60 -62.01 20.84
CA LEU A 502 23.48 -62.59 20.09
C LEU A 502 23.94 -63.44 18.91
N ILE A 503 25.01 -63.02 18.22
CA ILE A 503 25.65 -63.83 17.17
C ILE A 503 26.24 -65.11 17.75
N GLY A 504 26.94 -65.03 18.89
CA GLY A 504 27.48 -66.21 19.59
C GLY A 504 26.40 -67.20 20.02
N LEU A 505 25.27 -66.69 20.56
CA LEU A 505 24.10 -67.51 20.93
C LEU A 505 23.44 -68.17 19.71
N GLY A 506 23.36 -67.47 18.58
CA GLY A 506 22.84 -68.02 17.32
C GLY A 506 23.73 -69.12 16.74
N ILE A 507 25.05 -68.96 16.79
CA ILE A 507 26.00 -69.98 16.34
C ILE A 507 25.96 -71.20 17.27
N ALA A 508 25.91 -70.98 18.59
CA ALA A 508 25.83 -72.06 19.57
C ALA A 508 24.53 -72.88 19.44
N SER A 509 23.39 -72.22 19.21
CA SER A 509 22.11 -72.90 19.00
C SER A 509 22.07 -73.66 17.67
N ALA A 510 22.66 -73.11 16.60
CA ALA A 510 22.81 -73.80 15.32
C ALA A 510 23.72 -75.04 15.42
N CYS A 511 24.85 -74.93 16.14
CA CYS A 511 25.73 -76.06 16.42
C CYS A 511 25.04 -77.12 17.29
N LEU A 512 24.30 -76.72 18.32
CA LEU A 512 23.54 -77.63 19.18
C LEU A 512 22.43 -78.35 18.39
N ALA A 513 21.71 -77.64 17.53
CA ALA A 513 20.71 -78.23 16.63
C ALA A 513 21.35 -79.22 15.65
N TRP A 514 22.51 -78.88 15.07
CA TRP A 514 23.25 -79.79 14.17
C TRP A 514 23.74 -81.05 14.88
N VAL A 515 24.28 -80.93 16.09
CA VAL A 515 24.71 -82.07 16.92
C VAL A 515 23.53 -82.95 17.32
N LEU A 516 22.40 -82.36 17.73
CA LEU A 516 21.17 -83.10 18.07
C LEU A 516 20.56 -83.79 16.85
N LEU A 517 20.58 -83.16 15.66
CA LEU A 517 20.13 -83.77 14.41
C LEU A 517 21.01 -84.97 14.01
N ASN A 518 22.33 -84.90 14.24
CA ASN A 518 23.24 -86.01 13.97
C ASN A 518 23.11 -87.17 14.98
N LEU A 519 22.86 -86.87 16.26
CA LEU A 519 22.60 -87.89 17.30
C LEU A 519 21.23 -88.57 17.16
N SER A 520 20.25 -87.88 16.56
CA SER A 520 18.87 -88.35 16.40
C SER A 520 18.64 -89.29 15.21
N ALA A 521 19.68 -89.66 14.46
CA ALA A 521 19.57 -90.44 13.21
C ALA A 521 19.08 -91.90 13.37
N LYS A 522 18.64 -92.33 14.56
CA LYS A 522 18.23 -93.72 14.78
C LYS A 522 16.88 -94.01 15.45
N ASN A 523 16.05 -93.02 15.80
CA ASN A 523 14.60 -93.22 16.08
C ASN A 523 13.96 -91.93 16.61
N VAL A 524 13.30 -91.12 15.75
CA VAL A 524 12.49 -89.99 16.21
C VAL A 524 11.28 -89.76 15.29
N THR A 525 10.11 -89.47 15.89
CA THR A 525 8.82 -89.21 15.25
C THR A 525 8.78 -87.83 14.57
N HIS A 526 7.95 -87.69 13.52
CA HIS A 526 7.84 -86.48 12.69
C HIS A 526 7.69 -85.15 13.47
N LEU A 527 7.08 -85.16 14.66
CA LEU A 527 6.84 -83.96 15.48
C LEU A 527 8.12 -83.35 16.05
N ALA A 528 9.09 -84.15 16.49
CA ALA A 528 10.34 -83.65 17.06
C ALA A 528 11.29 -83.09 15.98
N SER A 529 11.19 -83.59 14.74
CA SER A 529 11.89 -83.00 13.60
C SER A 529 11.42 -81.56 13.30
N LEU A 530 10.12 -81.29 13.46
CA LEU A 530 9.52 -79.98 13.23
C LEU A 530 10.04 -78.95 14.25
N TYR A 531 10.13 -79.33 15.53
CA TYR A 531 10.66 -78.46 16.59
C TYR A 531 12.14 -78.10 16.37
N LEU A 532 12.95 -79.05 15.89
CA LEU A 532 14.37 -78.81 15.56
C LEU A 532 14.53 -77.83 14.38
N TRP A 533 13.68 -77.94 13.36
CA TRP A 533 13.66 -76.98 12.24
C TRP A 533 13.21 -75.57 12.68
N ILE A 534 12.21 -75.47 13.56
CA ILE A 534 11.75 -74.19 14.11
C ILE A 534 12.85 -73.54 14.96
N LEU A 535 13.56 -74.31 15.78
CA LEU A 535 14.71 -73.81 16.55
C LEU A 535 15.87 -73.36 15.65
N GLY A 536 16.17 -74.12 14.59
CA GLY A 536 17.18 -73.75 13.60
C GLY A 536 16.84 -72.46 12.85
N LEU A 537 15.60 -72.32 12.38
CA LEU A 537 15.09 -71.11 11.70
C LEU A 537 15.06 -69.90 12.65
N GLY A 538 14.69 -70.10 13.92
CA GLY A 538 14.75 -69.07 14.95
C GLY A 538 16.17 -68.59 15.22
N GLY A 539 17.14 -69.50 15.30
CA GLY A 539 18.56 -69.18 15.43
C GLY A 539 19.10 -68.41 14.22
N PHE A 540 18.71 -68.80 13.00
CA PHE A 540 19.11 -68.13 11.77
C PHE A 540 18.51 -66.71 11.66
N GLY A 541 17.26 -66.54 12.08
CA GLY A 541 16.60 -65.23 12.15
C GLY A 541 17.28 -64.27 13.12
N LEU A 542 17.68 -64.75 14.29
CA LEU A 542 18.44 -63.95 15.27
C LEU A 542 19.82 -63.54 14.74
N PHE A 543 20.51 -64.45 14.03
CA PHE A 543 21.81 -64.18 13.40
C PHE A 543 21.69 -63.10 12.32
N PHE A 544 20.72 -63.22 11.41
CA PHE A 544 20.51 -62.25 10.33
C PHE A 544 20.05 -60.88 10.87
N GLY A 545 19.17 -60.87 11.88
CA GLY A 545 18.74 -59.66 12.57
C GLY A 545 19.91 -58.91 13.22
N ALA A 546 20.86 -59.63 13.83
CA ALA A 546 22.06 -59.05 14.42
C ALA A 546 23.01 -58.44 13.36
N ILE A 547 23.18 -59.10 12.21
CA ILE A 547 24.00 -58.58 11.09
C ILE A 547 23.41 -57.29 10.50
N ILE A 548 22.09 -57.24 10.30
CA ILE A 548 21.42 -56.03 9.80
C ILE A 548 21.59 -54.86 10.77
N ASN A 549 21.53 -55.12 12.08
CA ASN A 549 21.71 -54.10 13.11
C ASN A 549 23.15 -53.56 13.14
N LEU A 550 24.16 -54.42 12.95
CA LEU A 550 25.57 -54.00 12.81
C LEU A 550 25.81 -53.15 11.56
N ARG A 551 25.12 -53.43 10.44
CA ARG A 551 25.23 -52.64 9.20
C ARG A 551 24.64 -51.23 9.31
N LYS A 552 23.72 -50.98 10.25
CA LYS A 552 23.17 -49.63 10.53
C LYS A 552 24.06 -48.79 11.45
N LEU A 553 25.05 -49.39 12.10
CA LEU A 553 25.94 -48.73 13.08
C LEU A 553 27.23 -48.17 12.46
N ASN A 554 27.67 -48.76 11.34
CA ASN A 554 28.71 -48.24 10.43
C ASN A 554 28.09 -47.23 9.46
#